data_AF-A0A8D0H6Z6-F1
#
_entry.id   AF-A0A8D0H6Z6-F1
#
_cell.length_a   1.000
_cell.length_b   1.000
_cell.length_c   1.000
_cell.angle_alpha   90.00
_cell.angle_beta   90.00
_cell.angle_gamma   90.00
#
_symmetry.space_group_name_H-M   'P 1'
#
loop_
_entity.id
_entity.type
_entity.pdbx_description
1 polymer ?
#
loop_
_entity_poly.entity_id
_entity_poly.type
_entity_poly.pdbx_seq_one_letter_code
_entity_poly.pdbx_strand_id
1 'polypeptide(L)'
;MVLDACSGAVMSRRHFDTANAASSITGYVQTSVRERSIVLVCSRDGTEMMGPSEMYVFTRLGSTKPIVFQRKGSFAMLGYKGPTKPSWIKVLNQAADQKAASLQHYVPLMLSEYRCSAKAEAL
;
A
#
# COMPACT_ATOMS: atom_id res chain seq x y z
N MET A 1 2.48 6.02 1.01
CA MET A 1 3.14 6.28 2.30
C MET A 1 3.47 4.94 2.97
N VAL A 2 4.60 4.85 3.65
CA VAL A 2 5.05 3.63 4.33
C VAL A 2 5.27 3.95 5.81
N LEU A 3 4.76 3.08 6.68
CA LEU A 3 4.89 3.18 8.13
C LEU A 3 5.53 1.90 8.67
N ASP A 4 6.31 2.05 9.74
CA ASP A 4 6.85 0.92 10.50
C ASP A 4 5.74 0.26 11.32
N ALA A 5 5.54 -1.05 11.19
CA ALA A 5 4.44 -1.75 11.86
C ALA A 5 4.63 -1.91 13.39
N CYS A 6 5.84 -1.66 13.89
CA CYS A 6 6.14 -1.72 15.32
C CYS A 6 5.88 -0.39 16.03
N SER A 7 6.08 0.74 15.38
CA SER A 7 5.99 2.06 16.01
C SER A 7 4.91 2.96 15.42
N GLY A 8 4.41 2.66 14.22
CA GLY A 8 3.56 3.56 13.46
C GLY A 8 4.30 4.76 12.88
N ALA A 9 5.63 4.83 13.03
CA ALA A 9 6.42 5.94 12.50
C ALA A 9 6.41 5.94 10.97
N VAL A 10 6.28 7.14 10.38
CA VAL A 10 6.36 7.30 8.92
C VAL A 10 7.80 7.09 8.46
N MET A 11 8.01 6.03 7.69
CA MET A 11 9.31 5.67 7.13
C MET A 11 9.57 6.36 5.80
N SER A 12 8.53 6.55 4.98
CA SER A 12 8.67 7.29 3.73
C SER A 12 7.35 7.75 3.13
N ARG A 13 7.44 8.81 2.32
CA ARG A 13 6.37 9.32 1.46
C ARG A 13 6.91 9.41 0.03
N ARG A 14 6.13 8.92 -0.93
CA ARG A 14 6.44 8.94 -2.35
C ARG A 14 5.17 9.23 -3.14
N HIS A 15 5.36 10.02 -4.20
CA HIS A 15 4.37 10.28 -5.24
C HIS A 15 4.96 9.75 -6.55
N PHE A 16 4.12 9.16 -7.40
CA PHE A 16 4.53 8.61 -8.69
C PHE A 16 3.65 9.23 -9.77
N ASP A 17 4.28 9.86 -10.76
CA ASP A 17 3.55 10.41 -11.91
C ASP A 17 3.06 9.27 -12.80
N THR A 18 1.85 9.42 -13.34
CA THR A 18 1.10 8.36 -14.04
C THR A 18 1.80 7.81 -15.27
N ALA A 19 2.63 8.62 -15.96
CA ALA A 19 3.34 8.22 -17.19
C ALA A 19 4.24 6.98 -17.01
N ASN A 20 4.87 6.82 -15.84
CA ASN A 20 5.75 5.67 -15.52
C ASN A 20 5.39 5.02 -14.18
N ALA A 21 4.16 5.21 -13.72
CA ALA A 21 3.75 4.79 -12.38
C ALA A 21 3.87 3.27 -12.19
N ALA A 22 3.54 2.45 -13.19
CA ALA A 22 3.55 0.99 -13.04
C ALA A 22 4.94 0.43 -12.70
N SER A 23 5.96 0.78 -13.49
CA SER A 23 7.35 0.34 -13.27
C SER A 23 7.95 0.97 -12.02
N SER A 24 7.69 2.26 -11.79
CA SER A 24 8.22 3.00 -10.64
C SER A 24 7.66 2.48 -9.30
N ILE A 25 6.35 2.24 -9.24
CA ILE A 25 5.70 1.62 -8.06
C ILE A 25 6.24 0.21 -7.87
N THR A 26 6.38 -0.56 -8.96
CA THR A 26 6.88 -1.94 -8.88
C THR A 26 8.28 -1.98 -8.28
N GLY A 27 9.20 -1.20 -8.84
CA GLY A 27 10.57 -1.10 -8.32
C GLY A 27 10.58 -0.63 -6.88
N TYR A 28 9.83 0.41 -6.53
CA TYR A 28 9.80 0.95 -5.18
C TYR A 28 9.27 -0.07 -4.15
N VAL A 29 8.16 -0.74 -4.44
CA VAL A 29 7.60 -1.76 -3.54
C VAL A 29 8.55 -2.94 -3.38
N GLN A 30 9.24 -3.35 -4.43
CA GLN A 30 10.17 -4.49 -4.37
C GLN A 30 11.45 -4.14 -3.60
N THR A 31 12.08 -3.00 -3.88
CA THR A 31 13.43 -2.68 -3.40
C THR A 31 13.45 -1.79 -2.16
N SER A 32 12.53 -0.83 -2.07
CA SER A 32 12.62 0.25 -1.07
C SER A 32 11.69 0.05 0.12
N VAL A 33 10.51 -0.54 -0.10
CA VAL A 33 9.61 -0.91 0.99
C VAL A 33 10.21 -2.13 1.70
N ARG A 34 10.49 -2.00 3.00
CA ARG A 34 11.04 -3.09 3.82
C ARG A 34 9.94 -4.06 4.21
N GLU A 35 10.32 -5.30 4.51
CA GLU A 35 9.44 -6.21 5.25
C GLU A 35 9.01 -5.56 6.58
N ARG A 36 7.86 -5.98 7.13
CA ARG A 36 7.25 -5.40 8.34
C ARG A 36 6.83 -3.93 8.16
N SER A 37 6.30 -3.59 7.00
CA SER A 37 5.83 -2.24 6.72
C SER A 37 4.33 -2.20 6.47
N ILE A 38 3.64 -1.26 7.09
CA ILE A 38 2.28 -0.87 6.71
C ILE A 38 2.39 0.08 5.52
N VAL A 39 1.62 -0.15 4.47
CA VAL A 39 1.69 0.64 3.24
C VAL A 39 0.33 1.23 2.92
N LEU A 40 0.26 2.55 2.84
CA LEU A 40 -0.90 3.27 2.35
C LEU A 40 -0.67 3.69 0.91
N VAL A 41 -1.59 3.33 0.03
CA VAL A 41 -1.57 3.74 -1.39
C VAL A 41 -2.89 4.40 -1.71
N CYS A 42 -2.83 5.51 -2.43
CA CYS A 42 -4.00 6.14 -3.02
C CYS A 42 -3.65 6.64 -4.42
N SER A 43 -4.64 6.70 -5.30
CA SER A 43 -4.54 7.44 -6.56
C SER A 43 -5.37 8.72 -6.46
N ARG A 44 -4.89 9.78 -7.12
CA ARG A 44 -5.65 11.00 -7.39
C ARG A 44 -5.96 11.03 -8.89
N ASP A 45 -7.20 11.35 -9.21
CA ASP A 45 -7.77 11.60 -10.56
C ASP A 45 -6.87 11.15 -11.71
N GLY A 46 -7.04 9.90 -12.13
CA GLY A 46 -6.25 9.31 -13.20
C GLY A 46 -6.58 9.95 -14.55
N THR A 47 -5.78 10.94 -14.95
CA THR A 47 -5.56 11.22 -16.38
C THR A 47 -4.91 9.97 -16.97
N GLU A 48 -5.65 9.31 -17.87
CA GLU A 48 -5.22 8.21 -18.74
C GLU A 48 -3.99 7.42 -18.25
N MET A 49 -4.16 6.62 -17.19
CA MET A 49 -3.27 5.47 -17.06
C MET A 49 -3.48 4.60 -18.31
N MET A 50 -2.41 4.41 -19.06
CA MET A 50 -2.39 3.75 -20.35
C MET A 50 -2.79 2.28 -20.19
N GLY A 51 -4.07 1.98 -20.43
CA GLY A 51 -4.64 0.63 -20.42
C GLY A 51 -4.71 -0.06 -19.05
N PRO A 52 -5.55 -1.10 -18.91
CA PRO A 52 -5.60 -1.92 -17.70
C PRO A 52 -4.31 -2.75 -17.62
N SER A 53 -3.26 -2.20 -17.01
CA SER A 53 -2.08 -2.98 -16.63
C SER A 53 -2.34 -3.60 -15.26
N GLU A 54 -2.46 -4.93 -15.22
CA GLU A 54 -2.57 -5.66 -13.95
C GLU A 54 -1.30 -5.48 -13.13
N MET A 55 -1.40 -4.79 -12.00
CA MET A 55 -0.27 -4.54 -11.12
C MET A 55 -0.16 -5.66 -10.08
N TYR A 56 0.58 -6.71 -10.45
CA TYR A 56 0.88 -7.86 -9.59
C TYR A 56 1.67 -7.49 -8.34
N VAL A 57 2.42 -6.38 -8.35
CA VAL A 57 3.24 -5.97 -7.22
C VAL A 57 2.43 -5.73 -5.94
N PHE A 58 1.15 -5.36 -6.05
CA PHE A 58 0.26 -5.19 -4.89
C PHE A 58 -0.03 -6.50 -4.14
N THR A 59 0.17 -7.66 -4.77
CA THR A 59 0.06 -8.95 -4.07
C THR A 59 1.15 -9.11 -2.99
N ARG A 60 2.30 -8.44 -3.17
CA ARG A 60 3.37 -8.34 -2.16
C ARG A 60 3.01 -7.41 -1.00
N LEU A 61 1.95 -6.62 -1.16
CA LEU A 61 1.36 -5.78 -0.13
C LEU A 61 0.09 -6.41 0.47
N GLY A 62 -0.20 -7.66 0.11
CA GLY A 62 -1.30 -8.44 0.66
C GLY A 62 -2.62 -8.38 -0.11
N SER A 63 -2.66 -7.78 -1.31
CA SER A 63 -3.85 -7.91 -2.15
C SER A 63 -4.07 -9.38 -2.55
N THR A 64 -5.34 -9.79 -2.64
CA THR A 64 -5.70 -11.17 -3.03
C THR A 64 -5.58 -11.41 -4.53
N LYS A 65 -5.69 -10.35 -5.33
CA LYS A 65 -5.58 -10.35 -6.79
C LYS A 65 -4.73 -9.17 -7.25
N PRO A 66 -4.19 -9.20 -8.49
CA PRO A 66 -3.59 -8.03 -9.10
C PRO A 66 -4.55 -6.84 -9.08
N ILE A 67 -4.01 -5.63 -8.96
CA ILE A 67 -4.82 -4.41 -8.97
C ILE A 67 -4.87 -3.85 -10.38
N VAL A 68 -6.07 -3.52 -10.83
CA VAL A 68 -6.31 -2.83 -12.10
C VAL A 68 -6.82 -1.43 -11.79
N PHE A 69 -6.04 -0.42 -12.15
CA PHE A 69 -6.49 0.97 -12.01
C PHE A 69 -7.56 1.27 -13.07
N GLN A 70 -8.72 1.75 -12.60
CA GLN A 70 -9.82 2.13 -13.49
C GLN A 70 -9.53 3.51 -14.10
N ARG A 71 -9.79 3.68 -15.40
CA ARG A 71 -9.66 4.98 -16.08
C ARG A 71 -10.63 5.97 -15.44
N LYS A 72 -10.12 7.16 -15.03
CA LYS A 72 -10.87 8.16 -14.25
C LYS A 72 -11.47 7.65 -12.92
N GLY A 73 -11.10 6.44 -12.50
CA GLY A 73 -11.48 5.91 -11.19
C GLY A 73 -10.50 6.35 -10.10
N SER A 74 -10.85 6.00 -8.87
CA SER A 74 -10.02 6.25 -7.69
C SER A 74 -9.71 4.96 -6.95
N PHE A 75 -8.54 4.91 -6.34
CA PHE A 75 -8.04 3.73 -5.65
C PHE A 75 -7.49 4.11 -4.28
N ALA A 76 -7.77 3.26 -3.29
CA ALA A 76 -7.16 3.33 -1.97
C ALA A 76 -6.82 1.92 -1.48
N MET A 77 -5.67 1.79 -0.83
CA MET A 77 -5.23 0.56 -0.20
C MET A 77 -4.57 0.84 1.14
N LEU A 78 -4.94 0.02 2.11
CA LEU A 78 -4.23 -0.21 3.35
C LEU A 78 -3.64 -1.63 3.27
N GLY A 79 -2.33 -1.69 3.05
CA GLY A 79 -1.59 -2.92 2.80
C GLY A 79 -0.50 -3.20 3.83
N TYR A 80 0.11 -4.37 3.72
CA TYR A 80 1.24 -4.80 4.54
C TYR A 80 2.26 -5.54 3.70
N LYS A 81 3.53 -5.15 3.81
CA LYS A 81 4.66 -5.93 3.26
C LYS A 81 5.25 -6.78 4.38
N GLY A 82 5.13 -8.09 4.26
CA GLY A 82 5.60 -9.04 5.25
C GLY A 82 5.30 -10.50 4.85
N PRO A 83 5.83 -11.47 5.62
CA PRO A 83 5.53 -12.88 5.41
C PRO A 83 4.09 -13.25 5.77
N THR A 84 3.47 -12.49 6.68
CA THR A 84 2.06 -12.66 7.07
C THR A 84 1.14 -11.78 6.23
N LYS A 85 -0.12 -12.17 6.13
CA LYS A 85 -1.19 -11.36 5.50
C LYS A 85 -2.23 -11.00 6.58
N PRO A 86 -2.07 -9.86 7.25
CA PRO A 86 -3.02 -9.44 8.29
C PRO A 86 -4.44 -9.27 7.73
N SER A 87 -5.44 -9.64 8.53
CA SER A 87 -6.86 -9.56 8.14
C SER A 87 -7.38 -8.13 7.94
N TRP A 88 -6.65 -7.15 8.46
CA TRP A 88 -6.98 -5.73 8.35
C TRP A 88 -6.59 -5.11 7.01
N ILE A 89 -5.93 -5.85 6.10
CA ILE A 89 -5.64 -5.35 4.74
C ILE A 89 -6.96 -5.00 4.04
N LYS A 90 -7.02 -3.79 3.46
CA LYS A 90 -8.19 -3.28 2.72
C LYS A 90 -7.75 -2.72 1.38
N VAL A 91 -8.55 -3.02 0.36
CA VAL A 91 -8.38 -2.51 -0.99
C VAL A 91 -9.74 -2.00 -1.44
N LEU A 92 -9.79 -0.78 -1.97
CA LEU A 92 -10.97 -0.17 -2.53
C LEU A 92 -10.63 0.44 -3.89
N ASN A 93 -11.43 0.09 -4.88
CA ASN A 93 -11.34 0.65 -6.22
C ASN A 93 -12.74 1.17 -6.58
N GLN A 94 -12.82 2.44 -6.92
CA GLN A 94 -14.07 3.08 -7.35
C GLN A 94 -13.97 3.44 -8.82
N ALA A 95 -15.07 3.18 -9.55
CA ALA A 95 -15.19 3.52 -10.95
C ALA A 95 -15.19 5.04 -11.16
N ALA A 96 -15.13 5.45 -12.43
CA ALA A 96 -15.38 6.84 -12.81
C ALA A 96 -16.74 7.31 -12.28
N ASP A 97 -16.83 8.62 -11.98
CA ASP A 97 -18.05 9.30 -11.54
C ASP A 97 -18.60 8.84 -10.16
N GLN A 98 -17.88 7.95 -9.47
CA GLN A 98 -18.11 7.63 -8.06
C GLN A 98 -17.34 8.59 -7.15
N LYS A 99 -17.64 8.55 -5.85
CA LYS A 99 -16.90 9.34 -4.84
C LYS A 99 -15.41 8.93 -4.82
N ALA A 100 -14.56 9.76 -4.25
CA ALA A 100 -13.17 9.35 -4.04
C ALA A 100 -13.10 8.11 -3.13
N ALA A 101 -12.30 7.12 -3.52
CA ALA A 101 -12.02 5.94 -2.71
C ALA A 101 -11.41 6.37 -1.37
N SER A 102 -12.13 6.08 -0.28
CA SER A 102 -11.70 6.39 1.07
C SER A 102 -11.71 5.13 1.93
N LEU A 103 -10.64 4.94 2.69
CA LEU A 103 -10.47 3.85 3.63
C LEU A 103 -10.09 4.42 4.99
N GLN A 104 -10.85 4.04 6.01
CA GLN A 104 -10.55 4.32 7.40
C GLN A 104 -10.59 3.01 8.18
N HIS A 105 -9.50 2.70 8.89
CA HIS A 105 -9.40 1.47 9.64
C HIS A 105 -8.37 1.60 10.76
N TYR A 106 -8.63 0.92 11.89
CA TYR A 106 -7.64 0.77 12.96
C TYR A 106 -6.67 -0.34 12.60
N VAL A 107 -5.37 -0.04 12.69
CA VAL A 107 -4.32 -1.02 12.42
C VAL A 107 -3.60 -1.32 13.73
N PRO A 108 -3.63 -2.57 14.21
CA PRO A 108 -2.87 -2.95 15.39
C PRO A 108 -1.37 -2.85 15.08
N LEU A 109 -0.63 -2.22 15.99
CA LEU A 109 0.82 -2.16 15.95
C LEU A 109 1.41 -3.25 16.85
N MET A 110 2.69 -3.57 16.63
CA MET A 110 3.44 -4.53 17.47
C MET A 110 2.77 -5.90 17.62
N LEU A 111 2.05 -6.39 16.60
CA LEU A 111 1.58 -7.77 16.64
C LEU A 111 2.77 -8.73 16.72
N SER A 112 2.60 -9.86 17.41
CA SER A 112 3.63 -10.89 17.56
C SER A 112 4.17 -11.39 16.21
N GLU A 113 3.28 -11.50 15.22
CA GLU A 113 3.60 -11.84 13.83
C GLU A 113 4.53 -10.84 13.12
N TYR A 114 4.59 -9.59 13.59
CA TYR A 114 5.52 -8.59 13.07
C TYR A 114 6.94 -8.86 13.56
N ARG A 115 7.15 -9.65 14.62
CA ARG A 115 8.47 -9.92 15.19
C ARG A 115 9.24 -8.63 15.45
N CYS A 116 8.56 -7.69 16.09
CA CYS A 116 9.20 -6.48 16.58
C CYS A 116 10.24 -6.89 17.61
N SER A 117 11.46 -6.34 17.51
CA SER A 117 12.39 -6.46 18.62
C SER A 117 11.76 -5.77 19.83
N ALA A 118 11.78 -6.42 21.00
CA ALA A 118 11.60 -5.67 22.23
C ALA A 118 12.59 -4.51 22.17
N LYS A 119 12.11 -3.26 22.20
CA LYS A 119 13.03 -2.15 22.38
C LYS A 119 13.82 -2.48 23.64
N ALA A 120 15.14 -2.49 23.55
CA ALA A 120 15.96 -2.29 24.75
C ALA A 120 15.43 -1.01 25.37
N GLU A 121 14.68 -1.12 26.47
CA GLU A 121 14.45 -0.02 27.36
C GLU A 121 15.85 0.45 27.76
N ALA A 122 16.27 1.58 27.19
CA ALA A 122 17.46 2.26 27.64
C ALA A 122 17.18 2.68 29.08
N LEU A 123 17.78 1.94 30.02
CA LEU A 123 17.98 2.33 31.40
C LEU A 123 18.67 3.70 31.49
#